data_AF-A0A3C0DRL5-F1
#
_entry.id   AF-A0A3C0DRL5-F1
#
_cell.length_a   1.000
_cell.length_b   1.000
_cell.length_c   1.000
_cell.angle_alpha   90.00
_cell.angle_beta   90.00
_cell.angle_gamma   90.00
#
_symmetry.space_group_name_H-M   'P 1'
#
loop_
_entity.id
_entity.type
_entity.pdbx_description
1 polymer ?
#
loop_
_entity_poly.entity_id
_entity_poly.type
_entity_poly.pdbx_seq_one_letter_code
_entity_poly.pdbx_strand_id
1 'polypeptide(L)' 'GLIQHEQQLTQSPIARGITLEEAERQLIIRTLKESRGNRTAAARKIGISRRTLHRKLNRYGLEGI' A
#
# COMPACT_ATOMS: atom_id res chain seq x y z
N GLY A 1 23.76 25.55 -8.96
CA GLY A 1 23.05 24.40 -9.54
C GLY A 1 22.90 23.34 -8.48
N LEU A 2 21.83 22.54 -8.58
CA LEU A 2 21.47 21.38 -7.73
C LEU A 2 20.69 21.69 -6.44
N ILE A 3 19.38 21.93 -6.57
CA ILE A 3 18.38 21.42 -5.61
C ILE A 3 17.15 20.99 -6.42
N GLN A 4 17.13 19.74 -6.89
CA GLN A 4 15.97 19.09 -7.52
C GLN A 4 15.65 17.78 -6.77
N HIS A 5 15.44 17.84 -5.45
CA HIS A 5 15.11 16.64 -4.67
C HIS A 5 13.95 16.82 -3.68
N GLU A 6 13.09 17.84 -3.86
CA GLU A 6 11.93 18.06 -2.96
C GLU A 6 10.55 17.68 -3.55
N GLN A 7 10.48 17.19 -4.79
CA GLN A 7 9.20 17.12 -5.51
C GLN A 7 8.36 15.84 -5.29
N GLN A 8 8.75 14.91 -4.41
CA GLN A 8 8.07 13.60 -4.33
C GLN A 8 7.07 13.41 -3.18
N LEU A 9 6.75 14.45 -2.40
CA LEU A 9 5.82 14.34 -1.27
C LEU A 9 4.35 14.73 -1.59
N THR A 10 4.05 15.22 -2.80
CA THR A 10 2.84 16.07 -2.98
C THR A 10 1.61 15.41 -3.59
N GLN A 11 1.59 14.11 -3.92
CA GLN A 11 0.37 13.50 -4.48
C GLN A 11 -0.35 12.60 -3.49
N SER A 12 -0.99 13.23 -2.50
CA SER A 12 -1.98 12.58 -1.65
C SER A 12 -3.04 11.90 -2.54
N PRO A 13 -3.36 10.61 -2.32
CA PRO A 13 -4.41 9.92 -3.08
C PRO A 13 -5.75 10.69 -3.04
N ILE A 14 -6.01 11.39 -1.94
CA ILE A 14 -7.20 12.24 -1.76
C ILE A 14 -7.27 13.36 -2.82
N ALA A 15 -6.13 13.96 -3.17
CA ALA A 15 -6.07 15.03 -4.17
C ALA A 15 -6.30 14.53 -5.61
N ARG A 16 -6.14 13.22 -5.85
CA ARG A 16 -6.40 12.58 -7.14
C ARG A 16 -7.84 12.08 -7.30
N GLY A 17 -8.70 12.31 -6.30
CA GLY A 17 -10.09 11.85 -6.33
C GLY A 17 -10.24 10.33 -6.31
N ILE A 18 -9.23 9.60 -5.81
CA ILE A 18 -9.33 8.14 -5.74
C ILE A 18 -10.18 7.73 -4.55
N THR A 19 -10.91 6.62 -4.72
CA THR A 19 -11.72 6.06 -3.64
C THR A 19 -10.83 5.58 -2.49
N LEU A 20 -11.40 5.51 -1.28
CA LEU A 20 -10.71 4.94 -0.12
C LEU A 20 -10.27 3.49 -0.40
N GLU A 21 -11.06 2.75 -1.17
CA GLU A 21 -10.76 1.38 -1.56
C GLU A 21 -9.50 1.29 -2.43
N GLU A 22 -9.36 2.19 -3.40
CA GLU A 22 -8.19 2.21 -4.28
C GLU A 22 -6.93 2.68 -3.52
N ALA A 23 -7.07 3.67 -2.64
CA ALA A 23 -5.98 4.09 -1.76
C ALA A 23 -5.48 2.94 -0.87
N GLU A 24 -6.42 2.17 -0.29
CA GLU A 24 -6.10 1.01 0.53
C GLU A 24 -5.44 -0.11 -0.29
N ARG A 25 -5.95 -0.40 -1.49
CA ARG A 25 -5.36 -1.39 -2.41
C ARG A 25 -3.92 -1.03 -2.75
N GLN A 26 -3.65 0.23 -3.12
CA GLN A 26 -2.30 0.70 -3.44
C GLN A 26 -1.36 0.61 -2.24
N LEU A 27 -1.85 0.96 -1.05
CA LEU A 27 -1.10 0.82 0.20
C LEU A 27 -0.67 -0.63 0.42
N ILE A 28 -1.60 -1.58 0.33
CA ILE A 28 -1.32 -3.01 0.51
C ILE A 28 -0.27 -3.52 -0.48
N ILE A 29 -0.40 -3.17 -1.76
CA ILE A 29 0.55 -3.56 -2.80
C ILE A 29 1.94 -3.01 -2.51
N ARG A 30 2.04 -1.72 -2.17
CA ARG A 30 3.31 -1.07 -1.85
C ARG A 30 3.99 -1.73 -0.66
N THR A 31 3.24 -1.98 0.41
CA THR A 31 3.77 -2.62 1.62
C THR A 31 4.20 -4.07 1.38
N LEU A 32 3.47 -4.84 0.59
CA LEU A 32 3.87 -6.20 0.22
C LEU A 32 5.17 -6.22 -0.57
N LYS A 33 5.33 -5.32 -1.55
CA LYS A 33 6.58 -5.18 -2.31
C LYS A 33 7.75 -4.82 -1.42
N GLU A 34 7.60 -3.83 -0.54
CA GLU A 34 8.62 -3.46 0.44
C GLU A 34 8.97 -4.60 1.39
N SER A 35 7.97 -5.43 1.73
CA SER A 35 8.13 -6.61 2.60
C SER A 35 8.58 -7.86 1.84
N ARG A 36 8.90 -7.75 0.54
CA ARG A 36 9.29 -8.87 -0.34
C ARG A 36 8.31 -10.05 -0.28
N GLY A 37 7.01 -9.76 -0.29
CA GLY A 37 5.94 -10.77 -0.22
C GLY A 37 5.67 -11.33 1.18
N ASN A 38 6.41 -10.92 2.22
CA ASN A 38 6.15 -11.36 3.58
C ASN A 38 4.87 -10.71 4.12
N ARG A 39 3.76 -11.46 4.06
CA ARG A 39 2.42 -11.02 4.48
C ARG A 39 2.36 -10.64 5.96
N THR A 40 3.10 -11.33 6.83
CA THR A 40 3.12 -11.02 8.27
C THR A 40 3.82 -9.69 8.53
N ALA A 41 4.96 -9.45 7.88
CA ALA A 41 5.68 -8.19 7.97
C ALA A 41 4.87 -7.04 7.37
N ALA A 42 4.22 -7.28 6.22
CA ALA A 42 3.36 -6.29 5.58
C ALA A 42 2.19 -5.90 6.50
N ALA A 43 1.45 -6.87 7.04
CA ALA A 43 0.32 -6.62 7.94
C ALA A 43 0.74 -5.78 9.17
N ARG A 44 1.88 -6.11 9.78
CA ARG A 44 2.45 -5.32 10.89
C ARG A 44 2.77 -3.88 10.48
N LYS A 45 3.34 -3.69 9.28
CA LYS A 45 3.79 -2.38 8.79
C LYS A 45 2.63 -1.42 8.51
N ILE A 46 1.49 -1.91 8.04
CA ILE A 46 0.26 -1.10 7.84
C ILE A 46 -0.66 -1.10 9.06
N GLY A 47 -0.31 -1.79 10.14
CA GLY A 47 -1.07 -1.77 11.40
C GLY A 47 -2.36 -2.58 11.40
N ILE A 48 -2.45 -3.65 10.59
CA ILE A 48 -3.62 -4.55 10.57
C ILE A 48 -3.25 -5.98 10.95
N SER A 49 -4.24 -6.76 11.36
CA SER A 49 -4.03 -8.19 11.59
C SER A 49 -3.71 -8.93 10.28
N ARG A 50 -2.91 -10.00 10.36
CA ARG A 50 -2.65 -10.89 9.20
C ARG A 50 -3.95 -11.41 8.58
N ARG A 51 -4.97 -11.71 9.40
CA ARG A 51 -6.31 -12.14 8.93
C ARG A 51 -6.99 -11.06 8.11
N THR A 52 -6.93 -9.81 8.55
CA THR A 52 -7.47 -8.67 7.81
C THR A 52 -6.74 -8.49 6.48
N LEU A 53 -5.40 -8.58 6.48
CA LEU A 53 -4.62 -8.49 5.25
C LEU A 53 -5.03 -9.60 4.28
N HIS A 54 -5.09 -10.85 4.73
CA HIS A 54 -5.53 -11.98 3.90
C HIS A 54 -6.90 -11.70 3.26
N ARG A 55 -7.91 -11.33 4.06
CA ARG A 55 -9.25 -11.02 3.52
C ARG A 55 -9.22 -9.90 2.46
N LYS A 56 -8.39 -8.87 2.65
CA LYS A 56 -8.21 -7.79 1.68
C LYS A 56 -7.51 -8.26 0.41
N LEU A 57 -6.50 -9.13 0.52
CA LEU A 57 -5.85 -9.73 -0.65
C LEU A 57 -6.84 -10.53 -1.49
N ASN A 58 -7.70 -11.34 -0.85
CA ASN A 58 -8.74 -12.09 -1.56
C ASN A 58 -9.75 -11.13 -2.22
N ARG A 59 -10.19 -10.09 -1.51
CA ARG A 59 -11.12 -9.09 -2.05
C ARG A 59 -10.58 -8.38 -3.28
N TYR A 60 -9.29 -8.06 -3.29
CA TYR A 60 -8.64 -7.32 -4.37
C TYR A 60 -7.99 -8.20 -5.45
N GLY A 61 -8.10 -9.53 -5.34
CA GLY A 61 -7.45 -10.47 -6.26
C GLY A 61 -5.92 -10.43 -6.21
N LEU A 62 -5.34 -10.14 -5.04
CA LEU A 62 -3.89 -9.97 -4.82
C LEU A 62 -3.24 -11.20 -4.16
N GLU A 63 -3.91 -12.35 -4.12
CA GLU A 63 -3.41 -13.56 -3.43
C GLU A 63 -2.12 -14.15 -4.03
N GLY A 64 -1.77 -13.77 -5.27
CA GLY A 64 -0.56 -14.22 -5.97
C GLY A 64 0.64 -13.27 -5.91
N ILE A 65 0.55 -12.17 -5.16
CA ILE A 65 1.63 -11.18 -4.99
C ILE A 65 2.48 -11.49 -3.75
#